data_AF-A0A954H0S7-F1
#
_entry.id   AF-A0A954H0S7-F1
#
_cell.length_a   1.000
_cell.length_b   1.000
_cell.length_c   1.000
_cell.angle_alpha   90.00
_cell.angle_beta   90.00
_cell.angle_gamma   90.00
#
_symmetry.space_group_name_H-M   'P 1'
#
loop_
_entity.id
_entity.type
_entity.pdbx_description
1 polymer ?
#
loop_
_entity_poly.entity_id
_entity_poly.type
_entity_poly.pdbx_seq_one_letter_code
_entity_poly.pdbx_strand_id
1 'polypeptide(L)'
;MSSSKKTQKLSPAEFLQLVVTVAESGRYEEALGIAADAVEQSPDLRNVRGVCLMRMGRAREAVQLYRSYILAPNCTWMRTDLPVIHRTNFATALMLAGLTLGGRDSLSEIREVDHPSVVRLKQSLAEWHRKLAWWQRIWFRMGIAPEIPVEIRFIPGDLVDVATSNSPVDGSSRLPGPPTGAVTLRQTI
;
A
#
# COMPACT_ATOMS: atom_id res chain seq x y z
N MET A 1 21.53 17.51 -14.61
CA MET A 1 20.63 18.65 -14.33
C MET A 1 19.44 18.75 -15.31
N SER A 2 18.93 17.64 -15.88
CA SER A 2 17.87 17.68 -16.92
C SER A 2 16.48 17.16 -16.50
N SER A 3 16.35 16.44 -15.36
CA SER A 3 15.05 15.91 -14.91
C SER A 3 14.12 16.95 -14.31
N SER A 4 14.67 17.94 -13.58
CA SER A 4 13.87 18.91 -12.81
C SER A 4 12.99 19.83 -13.67
N LYS A 5 13.36 20.08 -14.94
CA LYS A 5 12.52 20.88 -15.86
C LYS A 5 11.35 20.08 -16.46
N LYS A 6 11.41 18.74 -16.49
CA LYS A 6 10.38 17.90 -17.13
C LYS A 6 9.23 17.58 -16.17
N THR A 7 9.52 17.47 -14.88
CA THR A 7 8.53 17.24 -13.82
C THR A 7 7.64 18.46 -13.55
N GLN A 8 8.13 19.68 -13.81
CA GLN A 8 7.40 20.93 -13.56
C GLN A 8 6.17 21.15 -14.48
N LYS A 9 5.97 20.32 -15.51
CA LYS A 9 4.86 20.44 -16.48
C LYS A 9 3.81 19.33 -16.34
N LEU A 10 3.99 18.36 -15.44
CA LEU A 10 3.05 17.26 -15.25
C LEU A 10 1.89 17.69 -14.37
N SER A 11 0.68 17.23 -14.67
CA SER A 11 -0.45 17.33 -13.74
C SER A 11 -0.16 16.50 -12.47
N PRO A 12 -0.82 16.80 -11.33
CA PRO A 12 -0.60 16.04 -10.09
C PRO A 12 -0.80 14.53 -10.24
N ALA A 13 -1.78 14.10 -11.04
CA ALA A 13 -2.07 12.70 -11.31
C ALA A 13 -0.96 12.04 -12.17
N GLU A 14 -0.51 12.70 -13.24
CA GLU A 14 0.59 12.19 -14.08
C GLU A 14 1.90 12.12 -13.29
N PHE A 15 2.12 13.09 -12.40
CA PHE A 15 3.28 13.09 -11.51
C PHE A 15 3.23 11.90 -10.53
N LEU A 16 2.08 11.67 -9.88
CA LEU A 16 1.89 10.50 -9.01
C LEU A 16 2.15 9.20 -9.78
N GLN A 17 1.58 9.06 -10.98
CA GLN A 17 1.76 7.88 -11.81
C GLN A 17 3.22 7.66 -12.19
N LEU A 18 3.97 8.72 -12.52
CA LEU A 18 5.40 8.65 -12.77
C LEU A 18 6.15 8.07 -11.57
N VAL A 19 5.90 8.60 -10.36
CA VAL A 19 6.56 8.12 -9.14
C VAL A 19 6.21 6.66 -8.86
N VAL A 20 4.94 6.27 -9.01
CA VAL A 20 4.49 4.87 -8.88
C VAL A 20 5.24 3.97 -9.84
N THR A 21 5.30 4.31 -11.13
CA THR A 21 5.99 3.50 -12.14
C THR A 21 7.50 3.37 -11.86
N VAL A 22 8.16 4.43 -11.40
CA VAL A 22 9.57 4.36 -10.99
C VAL A 22 9.75 3.43 -9.78
N ALA A 23 8.84 3.51 -8.79
CA ALA A 23 8.85 2.64 -7.62
C ALA A 23 8.57 1.17 -7.98
N GLU A 24 7.63 0.89 -8.89
CA GLU A 24 7.34 -0.46 -9.39
C GLU A 24 8.53 -1.08 -10.13
N SER A 25 9.35 -0.25 -10.77
CA SER A 25 10.61 -0.66 -11.41
C SER A 25 11.73 -1.00 -10.42
N GLY A 26 11.48 -0.94 -9.12
CA GLY A 26 12.47 -1.22 -8.07
C GLY A 26 13.44 -0.07 -7.77
N ARG A 27 13.29 1.09 -8.42
CA ARG A 27 14.18 2.25 -8.26
C ARG A 27 13.67 3.16 -7.13
N TYR A 28 13.75 2.66 -5.90
CA TYR A 28 13.10 3.29 -4.74
C TYR A 28 13.73 4.64 -4.34
N GLU A 29 15.05 4.75 -4.40
CA GLU A 29 15.78 5.99 -4.10
C GLU A 29 15.45 7.09 -5.10
N GLU A 30 15.35 6.73 -6.38
CA GLU A 30 14.94 7.65 -7.45
C GLU A 30 13.50 8.09 -7.26
N ALA A 31 12.58 7.15 -6.98
CA ALA A 31 11.19 7.46 -6.69
C ALA A 31 11.04 8.41 -5.49
N LEU A 32 11.84 8.21 -4.42
CA LEU A 32 11.87 9.12 -3.28
C LEU A 32 12.38 10.50 -3.65
N GLY A 33 13.44 10.59 -4.43
CA GLY A 33 13.99 11.87 -4.91
C GLY A 33 12.95 12.65 -5.71
N ILE A 34 12.31 11.99 -6.68
CA ILE A 34 11.25 12.60 -7.49
C ILE A 34 10.10 13.04 -6.59
N ALA A 35 9.62 12.18 -5.69
CA ALA A 35 8.50 12.51 -4.80
C ALA A 35 8.80 13.64 -3.80
N ALA A 36 10.06 13.84 -3.42
CA ALA A 36 10.49 14.94 -2.55
C ALA A 36 10.42 16.30 -3.26
N ASP A 37 10.63 16.32 -4.58
CA ASP A 37 10.56 17.54 -5.41
C ASP A 37 9.12 17.99 -5.70
N ALA A 38 8.11 17.24 -5.26
CA ALA A 38 6.72 17.58 -5.51
C ALA A 38 6.30 18.84 -4.73
N VAL A 39 5.70 19.79 -5.45
CA VAL A 39 5.18 21.05 -4.88
C VAL A 39 4.11 20.78 -3.83
N GLU A 40 3.22 19.83 -4.11
CA GLU A 40 2.16 19.41 -3.19
C GLU A 40 2.40 17.97 -2.74
N GLN A 41 2.42 17.76 -1.42
CA GLN A 41 2.52 16.44 -0.83
C GLN A 41 1.11 15.89 -0.61
N SER A 42 0.57 15.19 -1.62
CA SER A 42 -0.71 14.49 -1.49
C SER A 42 -0.58 13.26 -0.58
N PRO A 43 -1.67 12.77 0.04
CA PRO A 43 -1.64 11.52 0.80
C PRO A 43 -1.13 10.33 0.00
N ASP A 44 -1.46 10.24 -1.30
CA ASP A 44 -1.03 9.15 -2.19
C ASP A 44 0.47 9.20 -2.45
N LEU A 45 1.01 10.40 -2.66
CA LEU A 45 2.45 10.58 -2.82
C LEU A 45 3.20 10.22 -1.52
N ARG A 46 2.65 10.62 -0.36
CA ARG A 46 3.18 10.19 0.95
C ARG A 46 3.11 8.66 1.10
N ASN A 47 2.04 8.02 0.62
CA ASN A 47 1.92 6.57 0.65
C ASN A 47 3.03 5.89 -0.17
N VAL A 48 3.23 6.33 -1.42
CA VAL A 48 4.31 5.79 -2.29
C VAL A 48 5.68 5.96 -1.63
N ARG A 49 5.95 7.13 -1.05
CA ARG A 49 7.19 7.37 -0.29
C ARG A 49 7.35 6.40 0.88
N GLY A 50 6.28 6.17 1.65
CA GLY A 50 6.29 5.21 2.76
C GLY A 50 6.59 3.78 2.29
N VAL A 51 6.01 3.36 1.17
CA VAL A 51 6.29 2.05 0.56
C VAL A 51 7.75 1.95 0.12
N CYS A 52 8.29 2.97 -0.57
CA CYS A 52 9.71 2.99 -0.94
C CYS A 52 10.62 2.88 0.29
N LEU A 53 10.34 3.63 1.37
CA LEU A 53 11.08 3.55 2.64
C LEU A 53 11.06 2.14 3.23
N MET A 54 9.90 1.48 3.27
CA MET A 54 9.81 0.09 3.74
C MET A 54 10.64 -0.87 2.88
N ARG A 55 10.57 -0.76 1.55
CA ARG A 55 11.28 -1.64 0.62
C ARG A 55 12.80 -1.46 0.64
N MET A 56 13.29 -0.28 1.03
CA MET A 56 14.72 -0.05 1.30
C MET A 56 15.14 -0.43 2.74
N GLY A 57 14.26 -1.04 3.54
CA GLY A 57 14.56 -1.42 4.93
C GLY A 57 14.51 -0.25 5.94
N ARG A 58 14.09 0.94 5.51
CA ARG A 58 13.99 2.16 6.35
C ARG A 58 12.62 2.24 7.05
N ALA A 59 12.20 1.15 7.68
CA ALA A 59 10.86 0.99 8.23
C ALA A 59 10.51 2.03 9.32
N ARG A 60 11.46 2.40 10.17
CA ARG A 60 11.23 3.44 11.21
C ARG A 60 10.90 4.80 10.62
N GLU A 61 11.51 5.16 9.50
CA GLU A 61 11.19 6.41 8.79
C GLU A 61 9.83 6.34 8.13
N ALA A 62 9.46 5.19 7.56
CA ALA A 62 8.12 4.95 7.03
C ALA A 62 7.05 5.13 8.14
N VAL A 63 7.29 4.59 9.34
CA VAL A 63 6.40 4.77 10.50
C VAL A 63 6.20 6.26 10.81
N GLN A 64 7.27 7.05 10.88
CA GLN A 64 7.15 8.48 11.16
C GLN A 64 6.36 9.22 10.08
N LEU A 65 6.62 8.91 8.82
CA LEU A 65 5.88 9.48 7.69
C LEU A 65 4.39 9.14 7.75
N TYR A 66 4.04 7.88 7.99
CA TYR A 66 2.64 7.45 8.08
C TYR A 66 1.91 8.09 9.27
N ARG A 67 2.55 8.14 10.45
CA ARG A 67 1.97 8.79 11.64
C ARG A 67 1.62 10.25 11.39
N SER A 68 2.38 10.96 10.55
CA SER A 68 2.18 12.39 10.31
C SER A 68 0.89 12.72 9.57
N TYR A 69 0.21 11.76 8.94
CA TYR A 69 -1.02 12.03 8.18
C TYR A 69 -2.14 11.02 8.39
N ILE A 70 -1.84 9.79 8.84
CA ILE A 70 -2.86 8.75 9.08
C ILE A 70 -3.53 8.94 10.43
N LEU A 71 -2.80 9.39 11.45
CA LEU A 71 -3.41 9.60 12.77
C LEU A 71 -4.18 10.93 12.76
N ALA A 72 -5.39 10.90 13.29
CA ALA A 72 -6.16 12.12 13.47
C ALA A 72 -5.45 13.06 14.49
N PRO A 73 -5.46 14.39 14.28
CA PRO A 73 -4.86 15.33 15.22
C PRO A 73 -5.40 15.10 16.64
N ASN A 74 -4.49 15.07 17.63
CA ASN A 74 -4.81 14.87 19.05
C ASN A 74 -5.49 13.53 19.41
N CYS A 75 -5.47 12.55 18.52
CA CYS A 75 -6.08 11.23 18.72
C CYS A 75 -5.09 10.09 18.41
N THR A 76 -5.36 8.91 18.95
CA THR A 76 -4.63 7.67 18.62
C THR A 76 -5.28 6.87 17.47
N TRP A 77 -6.44 7.30 16.99
CA TRP A 77 -7.21 6.64 15.94
C TRP A 77 -6.73 7.00 14.53
N MET A 78 -6.84 6.05 13.61
CA MET A 78 -6.56 6.24 12.20
C MET A 78 -7.73 6.91 11.49
N ARG A 79 -7.39 7.85 10.61
CA ARG A 79 -8.30 8.48 9.68
C ARG A 79 -8.97 7.45 8.76
N THR A 80 -10.29 7.48 8.72
CA THR A 80 -11.10 6.59 7.88
C THR A 80 -11.36 7.16 6.48
N ASP A 81 -11.05 8.43 6.24
CA ASP A 81 -11.18 9.08 4.93
C ASP A 81 -10.07 8.70 3.95
N LEU A 82 -9.01 8.04 4.45
CA LEU A 82 -7.90 7.57 3.63
C LEU A 82 -8.17 6.16 3.07
N PRO A 83 -7.67 5.84 1.87
CA PRO A 83 -7.78 4.50 1.30
C PRO A 83 -7.21 3.43 2.24
N VAL A 84 -7.79 2.23 2.19
CA VAL A 84 -7.43 1.10 3.08
C VAL A 84 -5.94 0.77 2.98
N ILE A 85 -5.35 0.92 1.79
CA ILE A 85 -3.93 0.67 1.57
C ILE A 85 -3.02 1.57 2.44
N HIS A 86 -3.42 2.80 2.78
CA HIS A 86 -2.59 3.70 3.60
C HIS A 86 -2.49 3.15 5.02
N ARG A 87 -3.64 2.74 5.57
CA ARG A 87 -3.74 2.14 6.92
C ARG A 87 -3.03 0.80 7.00
N THR A 88 -3.16 -0.05 5.98
CA THR A 88 -2.44 -1.34 5.94
C THR A 88 -0.94 -1.18 5.71
N ASN A 89 -0.50 -0.20 4.91
CA ASN A 89 0.92 0.11 4.75
C ASN A 89 1.53 0.66 6.05
N PHE A 90 0.78 1.44 6.82
CA PHE A 90 1.21 1.85 8.15
C PHE A 90 1.36 0.66 9.11
N ALA A 91 0.39 -0.25 9.16
CA ALA A 91 0.50 -1.48 9.94
C ALA A 91 1.72 -2.32 9.51
N THR A 92 1.98 -2.42 8.20
CA THR A 92 3.16 -3.08 7.62
C THR A 92 4.45 -2.42 8.11
N ALA A 93 4.53 -1.08 8.08
CA ALA A 93 5.70 -0.33 8.54
C ALA A 93 5.97 -0.56 10.04
N LEU A 94 4.93 -0.60 10.87
CA LEU A 94 5.05 -0.91 12.30
C LEU A 94 5.63 -2.31 12.53
N MET A 95 5.13 -3.33 11.81
CA MET A 95 5.65 -4.70 11.92
C MET A 95 7.11 -4.80 11.50
N LEU A 96 7.49 -4.17 10.37
CA LEU A 96 8.88 -4.14 9.91
C LEU A 96 9.81 -3.38 10.85
N ALA A 97 9.30 -2.37 11.57
CA ALA A 97 10.04 -1.63 12.58
C ALA A 97 10.18 -2.39 13.92
N GLY A 98 9.62 -3.61 14.04
CA GLY A 98 9.58 -4.40 15.27
C GLY A 98 8.49 -3.97 16.26
N LEU A 99 7.60 -3.06 15.86
CA LEU A 99 6.49 -2.56 16.67
C LEU A 99 5.24 -3.43 16.48
N THR A 100 5.37 -4.73 16.73
CA THR A 100 4.35 -5.75 16.41
C THR A 100 2.99 -5.49 17.06
N LEU A 101 2.96 -5.04 18.32
CA LEU A 101 1.71 -4.70 19.00
C LEU A 101 0.99 -3.55 18.29
N GLY A 102 1.71 -2.47 17.99
CA GLY A 102 1.14 -1.34 17.24
C GLY A 102 0.65 -1.76 15.86
N GLY A 103 1.42 -2.59 15.14
CA GLY A 103 1.01 -3.09 13.82
C GLY A 103 -0.27 -3.92 13.88
N ARG A 104 -0.40 -4.80 14.88
CA ARG A 104 -1.61 -5.60 15.12
C ARG A 104 -2.80 -4.73 15.50
N ASP A 105 -2.60 -3.80 16.43
CA ASP A 105 -3.68 -2.97 16.96
C ASP A 105 -4.21 -2.04 15.85
N SER A 106 -3.32 -1.41 15.06
CA SER A 106 -3.70 -0.68 13.85
C SER A 106 -4.46 -1.56 12.85
N LEU A 107 -4.01 -2.78 12.59
CA LEU A 107 -4.72 -3.70 11.68
C LEU A 107 -6.11 -4.10 12.20
N SER A 108 -6.30 -4.16 13.52
CA SER A 108 -7.59 -4.49 14.15
C SER A 108 -8.62 -3.35 14.05
N GLU A 109 -8.16 -2.12 13.89
CA GLU A 109 -9.01 -0.93 13.72
C GLU A 109 -9.59 -0.82 12.29
N ILE A 110 -8.99 -1.50 11.31
CA ILE A 110 -9.45 -1.50 9.91
C ILE A 110 -10.73 -2.33 9.77
N ARG A 111 -11.81 -1.68 9.31
CA ARG A 111 -13.16 -2.27 9.19
C ARG A 111 -13.33 -3.13 7.95
N GLU A 112 -12.57 -2.84 6.90
CA GLU A 112 -12.61 -3.49 5.59
C GLU A 112 -11.92 -4.85 5.63
N VAL A 113 -12.51 -5.79 6.39
CA VAL A 113 -11.89 -7.09 6.72
C VAL A 113 -11.54 -7.92 5.48
N ASP A 114 -12.32 -7.82 4.42
CA ASP A 114 -12.16 -8.60 3.18
C ASP A 114 -11.18 -7.98 2.18
N HIS A 115 -10.61 -6.80 2.49
CA HIS A 115 -9.64 -6.17 1.59
C HIS A 115 -8.38 -7.04 1.45
N PRO A 116 -7.86 -7.32 0.24
CA PRO A 116 -6.74 -8.23 0.04
C PRO A 116 -5.52 -7.93 0.91
N SER A 117 -5.14 -6.65 1.04
CA SER A 117 -4.02 -6.23 1.88
C SER A 117 -4.23 -6.53 3.37
N VAL A 118 -5.47 -6.38 3.87
CA VAL A 118 -5.83 -6.69 5.26
C VAL A 118 -5.74 -8.20 5.48
N VAL A 119 -6.29 -9.00 4.56
CA VAL A 119 -6.27 -10.46 4.63
C VAL A 119 -4.83 -10.97 4.67
N ARG A 120 -3.95 -10.52 3.76
CA ARG A 120 -2.54 -10.92 3.71
C ARG A 120 -1.78 -10.62 4.99
N LEU A 121 -2.01 -9.43 5.58
CA LEU A 121 -1.37 -9.03 6.84
C LEU A 121 -1.89 -9.86 8.02
N LYS A 122 -3.20 -10.11 8.09
CA LYS A 122 -3.79 -10.96 9.14
C LYS A 122 -3.26 -12.39 9.05
N GLN A 123 -3.12 -12.95 7.85
CA GLN A 123 -2.53 -14.27 7.63
C GLN A 123 -1.07 -14.31 8.13
N SER A 124 -0.25 -13.31 7.77
CA SER A 124 1.14 -13.24 8.20
C SER A 124 1.28 -13.15 9.73
N LEU A 125 0.43 -12.36 10.38
CA LEU A 125 0.36 -12.29 11.85
C LEU A 125 -0.09 -13.62 12.48
N ALA A 126 -1.07 -14.30 11.88
CA ALA A 126 -1.55 -15.58 12.37
C ALA A 126 -0.47 -16.66 12.27
N GLU A 127 0.26 -16.72 11.15
CA GLU A 127 1.40 -17.62 10.97
C GLU A 127 2.52 -17.34 11.96
N TRP A 128 2.87 -16.06 12.15
CA TRP A 128 3.85 -15.64 13.16
C TRP A 128 3.40 -16.06 14.57
N HIS A 129 2.14 -15.81 14.94
CA HIS A 129 1.62 -16.19 16.24
C HIS A 129 1.63 -17.71 16.47
N ARG A 130 1.43 -18.51 15.42
CA ARG A 130 1.54 -19.98 15.49
C ARG A 130 2.97 -20.45 15.76
N LYS A 131 3.99 -19.70 15.33
CA LYS A 131 5.41 -20.02 15.61
C LYS A 131 5.83 -19.70 17.05
N LEU A 132 5.10 -18.80 17.73
CA LEU A 132 5.39 -18.48 19.12
C LEU A 132 5.17 -19.68 20.02
N ALA A 133 6.08 -19.84 20.98
CA ALA A 133 5.94 -20.81 22.05
C ALA A 133 4.75 -20.49 22.95
N TRP A 134 4.18 -21.48 23.64
CA TRP A 134 2.94 -21.27 24.41
C TRP A 134 3.08 -20.20 25.50
N TRP A 135 4.26 -20.11 26.13
CA TRP A 135 4.58 -19.10 27.15
C TRP A 135 4.70 -17.71 26.55
N GLN A 136 5.32 -17.58 25.36
CA GLN A 136 5.37 -16.31 24.62
C GLN A 136 3.97 -15.83 24.24
N ARG A 137 3.04 -16.73 23.91
CA ARG A 137 1.63 -16.37 23.65
C ARG A 137 0.94 -15.82 24.90
N ILE A 138 1.24 -16.37 26.07
CA ILE A 138 0.70 -15.88 27.34
C ILE A 138 1.29 -14.51 27.68
N TRP A 139 2.60 -14.32 27.54
CA TRP A 139 3.23 -13.00 27.70
C TRP A 139 2.66 -11.97 26.72
N PHE A 140 2.44 -12.38 25.48
CA PHE A 140 1.81 -11.53 24.48
C PHE A 140 0.37 -11.16 24.85
N ARG A 141 -0.39 -12.10 25.44
CA ARG A 141 -1.73 -11.82 26.00
C ARG A 141 -1.66 -10.80 27.14
N MET A 142 -0.58 -10.79 27.90
CA MET A 142 -0.32 -9.84 28.99
C MET A 142 0.29 -8.50 28.49
N GLY A 143 0.38 -8.28 27.18
CA GLY A 143 0.89 -7.05 26.58
C GLY A 143 2.40 -6.98 26.41
N ILE A 144 3.13 -8.07 26.65
CA ILE A 144 4.58 -8.14 26.46
C ILE A 144 4.86 -8.70 25.06
N ALA A 145 5.38 -7.86 24.16
CA ALA A 145 5.75 -8.28 22.81
C ALA A 145 7.02 -9.16 22.85
N PRO A 146 7.00 -10.37 22.26
CA PRO A 146 8.23 -11.13 22.09
C PRO A 146 9.15 -10.42 21.08
N GLU A 147 10.46 -10.50 21.30
CA GLU A 147 11.49 -9.92 20.41
C GLU A 147 11.65 -10.67 19.06
N ILE A 148 10.64 -11.46 18.69
CA ILE A 148 10.61 -12.21 17.43
C ILE A 148 9.91 -11.33 16.39
N PRO A 149 10.61 -10.84 15.36
CA PRO A 149 10.01 -10.01 14.33
C PRO A 149 8.97 -10.79 13.52
N VAL A 150 7.94 -10.08 13.04
CA VAL A 150 6.94 -10.67 12.13
C VAL A 150 7.57 -10.87 10.76
N GLU A 151 7.56 -12.10 10.26
CA GLU A 151 8.00 -12.39 8.89
C GLU A 151 6.94 -11.93 7.88
N ILE A 152 7.22 -10.85 7.15
CA ILE A 152 6.40 -10.42 6.01
C ILE A 152 6.95 -11.09 4.75
N ARG A 153 6.28 -12.14 4.27
CA ARG A 153 6.73 -12.99 3.15
C ARG A 153 6.30 -12.52 1.76
N PHE A 154 5.86 -11.27 1.67
CA PHE A 154 5.42 -10.64 0.44
C PHE A 154 6.07 -9.25 0.34
N ILE A 155 6.01 -8.65 -0.85
CA ILE A 155 6.58 -7.32 -1.10
C ILE A 155 5.92 -6.30 -0.17
N PRO A 156 6.67 -5.60 0.70
CA PRO A 156 6.08 -4.66 1.64
C PRO A 156 5.33 -3.52 0.96
N GLY A 157 4.08 -3.37 1.40
CA GLY A 157 3.18 -2.28 1.05
C GLY A 157 2.65 -2.26 -0.39
N ASP A 158 1.43 -1.77 -0.53
CA ASP A 158 0.75 -1.58 -1.81
C ASP A 158 0.85 -0.12 -2.26
N LEU A 159 1.25 0.09 -3.52
CA LEU A 159 1.40 1.42 -4.11
C LEU A 159 0.05 1.99 -4.59
N VAL A 160 -0.84 1.11 -5.06
CA VAL A 160 -2.14 1.45 -5.68
C VAL A 160 -3.22 0.56 -5.08
N ASP A 161 -4.42 1.11 -4.91
CA ASP A 161 -5.55 0.39 -4.33
C ASP A 161 -6.33 -0.36 -5.43
N VAL A 162 -6.27 -1.68 -5.38
CA VAL A 162 -6.94 -2.59 -6.33
C VAL A 162 -8.47 -2.46 -6.27
N ALA A 163 -9.03 -2.02 -5.13
CA ALA A 163 -10.47 -1.77 -5.02
C ALA A 163 -10.89 -0.53 -5.81
N THR A 164 -10.02 0.47 -5.91
CA THR A 164 -10.28 1.69 -6.72
C THR A 164 -10.06 1.47 -8.22
N SER A 165 -9.16 0.56 -8.62
CA SER A 165 -8.93 0.24 -10.04
C SER A 165 -10.08 -0.53 -10.69
N ASN A 166 -10.94 -1.19 -9.90
CA ASN A 166 -12.13 -1.91 -10.38
C ASN A 166 -13.42 -1.08 -10.31
N SER A 167 -13.34 0.18 -9.84
CA SER A 167 -14.46 1.11 -10.00
C SER A 167 -14.51 1.56 -11.48
N PRO A 168 -15.68 1.63 -12.13
CA PRO A 168 -15.76 2.08 -13.51
C PRO A 168 -15.34 3.55 -13.55
N VAL A 169 -14.10 3.79 -13.98
CA VAL A 169 -13.71 5.10 -14.48
C VAL A 169 -14.55 5.33 -15.72
N ASP A 170 -15.38 6.37 -15.64
CA ASP A 170 -16.22 6.97 -16.67
C ASP A 170 -15.94 6.49 -18.11
N GLY A 171 -16.99 5.95 -18.71
CA GLY A 171 -17.00 5.44 -20.07
C GLY A 171 -16.83 6.57 -21.07
N SER A 172 -15.59 6.86 -21.46
CA SER A 172 -15.29 7.57 -22.72
C SER A 172 -13.88 7.28 -23.23
N SER A 173 -13.66 6.03 -23.65
CA SER A 173 -12.76 5.73 -24.78
C SER A 173 -13.00 4.31 -25.27
N ARG A 174 -13.63 4.25 -26.45
CA ARG A 174 -14.06 3.06 -27.19
C ARG A 174 -12.89 2.12 -27.50
N LEU A 175 -13.16 0.81 -27.47
CA LEU A 175 -12.65 -0.10 -28.50
C LEU A 175 -13.81 -0.41 -29.46
N PRO A 176 -13.58 -0.45 -30.79
CA PRO A 176 -14.61 -0.81 -31.75
C PRO A 176 -14.96 -2.29 -31.56
N GLY A 177 -16.26 -2.57 -31.39
CA GLY A 177 -16.78 -3.93 -31.43
C GLY A 177 -16.49 -4.59 -32.78
N PRO A 178 -16.38 -5.93 -32.83
CA PRO A 178 -16.11 -6.64 -34.06
C PRO A 178 -17.25 -6.44 -35.06
N PRO A 179 -16.96 -6.34 -36.37
CA PRO A 179 -17.98 -6.13 -37.38
C PRO A 179 -18.92 -7.34 -37.45
N THR A 180 -20.19 -7.10 -37.17
CA THR A 180 -21.29 -8.01 -37.49
C THR A 180 -21.37 -8.19 -39.00
N GLY A 181 -20.92 -9.35 -39.48
CA GLY A 181 -21.07 -9.79 -40.87
C GLY A 181 -21.53 -11.23 -40.89
N ALA A 182 -22.85 -11.43 -40.94
CA ALA A 182 -23.44 -12.72 -41.26
C ALA A 182 -23.20 -13.03 -42.74
N VAL A 183 -22.61 -14.19 -43.03
CA VAL A 183 -22.78 -14.87 -44.32
C VAL A 183 -23.09 -16.34 -44.06
N THR A 184 -24.37 -16.65 -44.25
CA THR A 184 -24.95 -17.96 -44.49
C THR A 184 -24.20 -18.70 -45.60
N LEU A 185 -23.83 -19.97 -45.38
CA LEU A 185 -23.89 -20.99 -46.43
C LEU A 185 -24.13 -22.37 -45.79
N ARG A 186 -25.34 -22.89 -46.02
CA ARG A 186 -25.65 -24.32 -46.04
C ARG A 186 -24.92 -24.94 -47.24
N GLN A 187 -24.44 -26.19 -47.09
CA GLN A 187 -24.62 -27.34 -48.01
C GLN A 187 -23.66 -28.47 -47.57
N THR A 188 -24.21 -29.62 -47.13
CA THR A 188 -24.25 -30.90 -47.86
C THR A 188 -22.91 -31.65 -47.83
N ILE A 189 -22.81 -32.75 -47.08
CA ILE A 189 -22.98 -34.17 -47.48
C ILE A 189 -23.06 -34.99 -46.18
#